data_AF-A0A6M1N5D7-F1
#
_entry.id   AF-A0A6M1N5D7-F1
#
_cell.length_a   1.000
_cell.length_b   1.000
_cell.length_c   1.000
_cell.angle_alpha   90.00
_cell.angle_beta   90.00
_cell.angle_gamma   90.00
#
_symmetry.space_group_name_H-M   'P 1'
#
loop_
_entity.id
_entity.type
_entity.pdbx_description
1 polymer ?
#
loop_
_entity_poly.entity_id
_entity_poly.type
_entity_poly.pdbx_seq_one_letter_code
_entity_poly.pdbx_strand_id
1 'polypeptide(L)'
;MYALVFDPVNVEFKPVISSTAKKVSQFFNDESGDVYAVTNGGYFGVGVSYSLVRWNGETSADNIRALNRNYQGVPTTYYPTRAAFGLDIQNKPSVEWVYTVNQAGGPLYSYPQPSPNVEGSEPQPIPSSSFPSGGSVWEVKSAIGGSPVLVKNGLVKITDAEELISVDNTSSRARTAIGYLENDLVVLLVAEGGNTSESIPGLTLQDVAVQMKDMGCVSVINLDGGGSSAMVVKNNHTIKPSDVVGERAVISALVIKKK
;
A
#
# COMPACT_ATOMS: atom_id res chain seq x y z
N MET A 1 4.61 -3.88 17.79
CA MET A 1 4.71 -4.07 16.33
C MET A 1 4.66 -5.55 16.05
N TYR A 2 3.99 -5.97 14.99
CA TYR A 2 3.89 -7.35 14.55
C TYR A 2 4.29 -7.45 13.08
N ALA A 3 5.02 -8.51 12.75
CA ALA A 3 5.38 -8.85 11.38
C ALA A 3 4.87 -10.26 11.07
N LEU A 4 4.13 -10.39 9.98
CA LEU A 4 3.75 -11.66 9.38
C LEU A 4 4.65 -11.90 8.18
N VAL A 5 5.38 -13.01 8.19
CA VAL A 5 6.25 -13.42 7.09
C VAL A 5 5.70 -14.68 6.47
N PHE A 6 5.61 -14.72 5.14
CA PHE A 6 5.11 -15.88 4.42
C PHE A 6 5.79 -16.05 3.06
N ASP A 7 5.81 -17.29 2.59
CA ASP A 7 6.20 -17.63 1.23
C ASP A 7 4.97 -17.55 0.32
N PRO A 8 4.93 -16.62 -0.66
CA PRO A 8 3.78 -16.44 -1.55
C PRO A 8 3.57 -17.64 -2.50
N VAL A 9 4.52 -18.57 -2.60
CA VAL A 9 4.35 -19.85 -3.30
C VAL A 9 3.47 -20.82 -2.52
N ASN A 10 3.38 -20.69 -1.19
CA ASN A 10 2.68 -21.65 -0.33
C ASN A 10 1.31 -21.16 0.18
N VAL A 11 1.05 -19.87 0.10
CA VAL A 11 -0.23 -19.27 0.55
C VAL A 11 -0.84 -18.42 -0.56
N GLU A 12 -2.14 -18.20 -0.48
CA GLU A 12 -2.82 -17.24 -1.34
C GLU A 12 -2.71 -15.82 -0.77
N PHE A 13 -2.21 -14.90 -1.58
CA PHE A 13 -2.24 -13.46 -1.34
C PHE A 13 -3.39 -12.84 -2.14
N LYS A 14 -4.45 -12.47 -1.43
CA LYS A 14 -5.71 -12.00 -2.01
C LYS A 14 -6.02 -10.57 -1.54
N PRO A 15 -5.61 -9.55 -2.29
CA PRO A 15 -6.16 -8.20 -2.15
C PRO A 15 -7.66 -8.22 -2.43
N VAL A 16 -8.45 -7.63 -1.54
CA VAL A 16 -9.91 -7.53 -1.68
C VAL A 16 -10.36 -6.09 -1.52
N ILE A 17 -11.50 -5.78 -2.14
CA ILE A 17 -12.20 -4.50 -1.98
C ILE A 17 -13.66 -4.77 -1.56
N SER A 18 -14.25 -3.83 -0.83
CA SER A 18 -15.66 -3.84 -0.47
C SER A 18 -16.32 -2.53 -0.90
N SER A 19 -17.54 -2.61 -1.44
CA SER A 19 -18.35 -1.45 -1.82
C SER A 19 -18.86 -0.65 -0.61
N THR A 20 -18.86 -1.27 0.56
CA THR A 20 -19.14 -0.65 1.85
C THR A 20 -17.95 -0.87 2.77
N ALA A 21 -17.52 0.16 3.50
CA ALA A 21 -16.39 0.02 4.42
C ALA A 21 -16.65 -1.09 5.45
N LYS A 22 -15.66 -1.97 5.64
CA LYS A 22 -15.70 -3.10 6.59
C LYS A 22 -14.45 -3.09 7.45
N LYS A 23 -14.59 -3.54 8.70
CA LYS A 23 -13.45 -3.81 9.58
C LYS A 23 -12.60 -4.95 9.01
N VAL A 24 -11.30 -4.95 9.30
CA VAL A 24 -10.39 -6.07 8.94
C VAL A 24 -10.87 -7.37 9.58
N SER A 25 -11.39 -7.33 10.82
CA SER A 25 -12.06 -8.46 11.47
C SER A 25 -13.30 -8.96 10.71
N GLN A 26 -14.07 -8.06 10.08
CA GLN A 26 -15.20 -8.45 9.23
C GLN A 26 -14.74 -9.08 7.92
N PHE A 27 -13.71 -8.54 7.27
CA PHE A 27 -13.08 -9.19 6.11
C PHE A 27 -12.58 -10.60 6.45
N PHE A 28 -11.99 -10.79 7.64
CA PHE A 28 -11.58 -12.12 8.12
C PHE A 28 -12.76 -13.09 8.24
N ASN A 29 -13.87 -12.64 8.85
CA ASN A 29 -15.03 -13.49 9.11
C ASN A 29 -15.88 -13.78 7.86
N ASP A 30 -15.94 -12.83 6.92
CA ASP A 30 -16.70 -12.97 5.67
C ASP A 30 -15.98 -13.83 4.63
N GLU A 31 -14.65 -13.95 4.73
CA GLU A 31 -13.84 -14.71 3.78
C GLU A 31 -14.00 -16.22 4.00
N SER A 32 -14.27 -16.95 2.92
CA SER A 32 -14.44 -18.40 2.96
C SER A 32 -13.11 -19.15 3.01
N GLY A 33 -13.13 -20.38 3.54
CA GLY A 33 -11.96 -21.26 3.59
C GLY A 33 -11.01 -20.97 4.75
N ASP A 34 -9.79 -21.52 4.67
CA ASP A 34 -8.81 -21.46 5.76
C ASP A 34 -8.02 -20.14 5.72
N VAL A 35 -8.54 -19.11 6.38
CA VAL A 35 -7.89 -17.79 6.49
C VAL A 35 -6.86 -17.78 7.61
N TYR A 36 -5.61 -17.43 7.28
CA TYR A 36 -4.54 -17.31 8.26
C TYR A 36 -4.51 -15.93 8.90
N ALA A 37 -4.59 -14.89 8.06
CA ALA A 37 -4.55 -13.51 8.50
C ALA A 37 -5.28 -12.57 7.53
N VAL A 38 -5.74 -11.43 8.05
CA VAL A 38 -6.17 -10.29 7.23
C VAL A 38 -5.55 -9.01 7.79
N THR A 39 -5.10 -8.11 6.91
CA THR A 39 -4.69 -6.75 7.26
C THR A 39 -5.51 -5.72 6.49
N ASN A 40 -5.43 -4.45 6.90
CA ASN A 40 -5.90 -3.37 6.03
C ASN A 40 -5.06 -3.28 4.75
N GLY A 41 -5.63 -2.65 3.72
CA GLY A 41 -4.99 -2.40 2.43
C GLY A 41 -4.57 -0.94 2.24
N GLY A 42 -4.75 -0.45 1.02
CA GLY A 42 -4.37 0.90 0.62
C GLY A 42 -5.36 1.99 1.04
N TYR A 43 -4.99 3.23 0.72
CA TYR A 43 -5.76 4.44 1.01
C TYR A 43 -7.12 4.47 0.30
N PHE A 44 -8.07 5.15 0.94
CA PHE A 44 -9.43 5.32 0.47
C PHE A 44 -10.00 6.68 0.88
N GLY A 45 -11.10 7.09 0.26
CA GLY A 45 -11.86 8.29 0.63
C GLY A 45 -13.20 8.34 -0.07
N VAL A 46 -14.20 8.95 0.58
CA VAL A 46 -15.58 9.04 0.06
C VAL A 46 -16.14 7.66 -0.37
N GLY A 47 -15.78 6.60 0.37
CA GLY A 47 -16.27 5.24 0.12
C GLY A 47 -15.61 4.49 -1.05
N VAL A 48 -14.58 5.05 -1.70
CA VAL A 48 -13.86 4.39 -2.80
C VAL A 48 -12.37 4.23 -2.49
N SER A 49 -11.74 3.22 -3.09
CA SER A 49 -10.28 3.05 -3.01
C SER A 49 -9.57 4.12 -3.84
N TYR A 50 -8.48 4.67 -3.30
CA TYR A 50 -7.52 5.48 -4.05
C TYR A 50 -6.24 4.71 -4.39
N SER A 51 -6.22 3.43 -4.00
CA SER A 51 -5.10 2.53 -4.19
C SER A 51 -5.49 1.36 -5.08
N LEU A 52 -4.53 0.87 -5.86
CA LEU A 52 -4.67 -0.32 -6.69
C LEU A 52 -5.18 -1.49 -5.86
N VAL A 53 -6.20 -2.19 -6.34
CA VAL A 53 -6.62 -3.49 -5.81
C VAL A 53 -6.75 -4.42 -7.00
N ARG A 54 -5.90 -5.44 -7.05
CA ARG A 54 -5.88 -6.43 -8.13
C ARG A 54 -5.73 -7.82 -7.55
N TRP A 55 -6.55 -8.75 -8.03
CA TRP A 55 -6.47 -10.15 -7.63
C TRP A 55 -6.83 -11.03 -8.82
N ASN A 56 -6.08 -12.12 -8.98
CA ASN A 56 -6.24 -13.09 -10.06
C ASN A 56 -6.32 -12.47 -11.48
N GLY A 57 -5.57 -11.40 -11.72
CA GLY A 57 -5.53 -10.70 -13.01
C GLY A 57 -6.67 -9.71 -13.24
N GLU A 58 -7.61 -9.56 -12.29
CA GLU A 58 -8.70 -8.59 -12.35
C GLU A 58 -8.39 -7.38 -11.47
N THR A 59 -8.51 -6.18 -12.04
CA THR A 59 -8.35 -4.91 -11.30
C THR A 59 -9.71 -4.41 -10.83
N SER A 60 -9.92 -4.37 -9.52
CA SER A 60 -11.13 -3.83 -8.91
C SER A 60 -11.03 -2.33 -8.58
N ALA A 61 -9.81 -1.80 -8.45
CA ALA A 61 -9.55 -0.37 -8.31
C ALA A 61 -8.16 -0.02 -8.86
N ASP A 62 -8.04 1.13 -9.50
CA ASP A 62 -6.75 1.70 -9.90
C ASP A 62 -6.11 2.49 -8.75
N ASN A 63 -4.79 2.68 -8.78
CA ASN A 63 -4.19 3.82 -8.06
C ASN A 63 -4.80 5.11 -8.61
N ILE A 64 -4.97 6.12 -7.75
CA ILE A 64 -5.48 7.43 -8.19
C ILE A 64 -4.65 7.95 -9.37
N ARG A 65 -5.33 8.27 -10.47
CA ARG A 65 -4.68 8.67 -11.73
C ARG A 65 -4.39 10.16 -11.80
N ALA A 66 -5.09 10.95 -11.02
CA ALA A 66 -4.96 12.40 -11.00
C ALA A 66 -5.45 12.98 -9.67
N LEU A 67 -4.83 14.07 -9.23
CA LEU A 67 -5.24 14.81 -8.04
C LEU A 67 -4.98 16.30 -8.25
N ASN A 68 -5.71 17.14 -7.51
CA ASN A 68 -5.47 18.58 -7.54
C ASN A 68 -4.45 18.98 -6.46
N ARG A 69 -3.56 19.90 -6.83
CA ARG A 69 -2.69 20.65 -5.93
C ARG A 69 -2.73 22.13 -6.29
N ASN A 70 -2.32 22.97 -5.34
CA ASN A 70 -2.19 24.39 -5.60
C ASN A 70 -0.92 24.64 -6.43
N TYR A 71 -1.06 25.33 -7.55
CA TYR A 71 0.04 25.88 -8.33
C TYR A 71 -0.26 27.34 -8.62
N GLN A 72 0.60 28.25 -8.14
CA GLN A 72 0.44 29.70 -8.32
C GLN A 72 -0.93 30.26 -7.85
N GLY A 73 -1.51 29.68 -6.79
CA GLY A 73 -2.82 30.10 -6.26
C GLY A 73 -4.02 29.44 -6.95
N VAL A 74 -3.79 28.54 -7.91
CA VAL A 74 -4.84 27.90 -8.71
C VAL A 74 -4.84 26.38 -8.49
N PRO A 75 -6.01 25.76 -8.24
CA PRO A 75 -6.14 24.30 -8.26
C PRO A 75 -5.77 23.75 -9.63
N THR A 76 -4.70 22.97 -9.69
CA THR A 76 -4.14 22.40 -10.93
C THR A 76 -4.03 20.89 -10.78
N THR A 77 -4.31 20.15 -11.85
CA THR A 77 -4.28 18.68 -11.87
C THR A 77 -2.85 18.17 -12.08
N TYR A 78 -2.45 17.20 -11.26
CA TYR A 78 -1.18 16.49 -11.33
C TYR A 78 -1.43 14.98 -11.50
N TYR A 79 -0.46 14.29 -12.08
CA TYR A 79 -0.55 12.87 -12.44
C TYR A 79 0.60 12.09 -11.78
N PRO A 80 0.43 11.64 -10.52
CA PRO A 80 1.47 10.88 -9.83
C PRO A 80 1.48 9.42 -10.30
N THR A 81 2.67 8.84 -10.39
CA THR A 81 2.84 7.39 -10.28
C THR A 81 2.93 7.05 -8.80
N ARG A 82 2.19 6.06 -8.32
CA ARG A 82 2.20 5.69 -6.89
C ARG A 82 2.70 4.28 -6.67
N ALA A 83 3.25 4.04 -5.48
CA ALA A 83 3.77 2.77 -5.06
C ALA A 83 2.70 1.66 -5.14
N ALA A 84 3.11 0.46 -5.54
CA ALA A 84 2.33 -0.75 -5.41
C ALA A 84 3.24 -1.94 -5.14
N PHE A 85 2.73 -2.89 -4.36
CA PHE A 85 3.32 -4.21 -4.18
C PHE A 85 2.53 -5.19 -5.04
N GLY A 86 3.21 -6.09 -5.75
CA GLY A 86 2.56 -7.08 -6.59
C GLY A 86 3.30 -8.41 -6.66
N LEU A 87 2.54 -9.46 -6.96
CA LEU A 87 3.03 -10.79 -7.25
C LEU A 87 2.76 -11.11 -8.73
N ASP A 88 3.79 -11.55 -9.44
CA ASP A 88 3.67 -12.05 -10.81
C ASP A 88 3.01 -13.45 -10.86
N ILE A 89 2.94 -14.05 -12.06
CA ILE A 89 2.28 -15.34 -12.22
C ILE A 89 3.03 -16.48 -11.50
N GLN A 90 4.35 -16.35 -11.34
CA GLN A 90 5.22 -17.25 -10.57
C GLN A 90 5.19 -16.97 -9.05
N ASN A 91 4.43 -15.97 -8.59
CA ASN A 91 4.41 -15.45 -7.21
C ASN A 91 5.68 -14.70 -6.80
N LYS A 92 6.48 -14.22 -7.75
CA LYS A 92 7.63 -13.39 -7.44
C LYS A 92 7.16 -11.98 -7.03
N PRO A 93 7.58 -11.47 -5.88
CA PRO A 93 7.21 -10.14 -5.42
C PRO A 93 7.99 -9.04 -6.15
N SER A 94 7.32 -7.91 -6.32
CA SER A 94 7.93 -6.66 -6.76
C SER A 94 7.23 -5.47 -6.10
N VAL A 95 7.97 -4.38 -5.93
CA VAL A 95 7.46 -3.08 -5.50
C VAL A 95 7.79 -2.09 -6.60
N GLU A 96 6.80 -1.45 -7.21
CA GLU A 96 7.02 -0.51 -8.31
C GLU A 96 6.24 0.80 -8.13
N TRP A 97 6.69 1.86 -8.79
CA TRP A 97 5.84 3.02 -9.04
C TRP A 97 4.98 2.74 -10.26
N VAL A 98 3.66 2.78 -10.10
CA VAL A 98 2.72 2.33 -11.14
C VAL A 98 1.70 3.38 -11.53
N TYR A 99 1.16 3.24 -12.75
CA TYR A 99 0.09 4.07 -13.28
C TYR A 99 -0.78 3.29 -14.26
N THR A 100 -2.11 3.46 -14.18
CA THR A 100 -3.04 2.93 -15.18
C THR A 100 -3.14 3.89 -16.37
N VAL A 101 -2.56 3.50 -17.50
CA VAL A 101 -2.38 4.33 -18.69
C VAL A 101 -3.64 4.36 -19.56
N ASN A 102 -3.82 5.44 -20.32
CA ASN A 102 -4.95 5.75 -21.21
C ASN A 102 -6.27 6.04 -20.47
N GLN A 103 -6.86 5.07 -19.78
CA GLN A 103 -8.16 5.19 -19.14
C GLN A 103 -8.23 4.34 -17.86
N ALA A 104 -9.25 4.56 -17.03
CA ALA A 104 -9.50 3.70 -15.88
C ALA A 104 -9.68 2.24 -16.34
N GLY A 105 -9.07 1.29 -15.63
CA GLY A 105 -9.01 -0.12 -16.04
C GLY A 105 -8.19 -0.39 -17.30
N GLY A 106 -7.41 0.59 -17.78
CA GLY A 106 -6.45 0.42 -18.87
C GLY A 106 -5.23 -0.42 -18.46
N PRO A 107 -4.22 -0.51 -19.34
CA PRO A 107 -2.98 -1.20 -19.03
C PRO A 107 -2.27 -0.59 -17.81
N LEU A 108 -1.87 -1.45 -16.87
CA LEU A 108 -1.10 -1.06 -15.70
C LEU A 108 0.39 -1.03 -16.06
N TYR A 109 1.02 0.13 -15.95
CA TYR A 109 2.45 0.30 -16.21
C TYR A 109 3.22 0.44 -14.90
N SER A 110 4.43 -0.10 -14.86
CA SER A 110 5.46 0.19 -13.84
C SER A 110 6.54 1.08 -14.45
N TYR A 111 7.19 1.86 -13.59
CA TYR A 111 8.25 2.80 -13.97
C TYR A 111 9.48 2.62 -13.07
N PRO A 112 10.71 2.71 -13.61
CA PRO A 112 11.94 2.62 -12.83
C PRO A 112 12.13 3.74 -11.79
N GLN A 113 11.45 4.87 -11.99
CA GLN A 113 11.43 6.02 -11.10
C GLN A 113 10.00 6.58 -11.06
N PRO A 114 9.60 7.24 -9.95
CA PRO A 114 8.31 7.92 -9.93
C PRO A 114 8.30 9.06 -10.96
N SER A 115 7.10 9.46 -11.38
CA SER A 115 6.90 10.73 -12.06
C SER A 115 7.48 11.84 -11.18
N PRO A 116 8.39 12.68 -11.69
CA PRO A 116 9.15 13.64 -10.90
C PRO A 116 8.29 14.87 -10.57
N ASN A 117 7.09 14.64 -10.05
CA ASN A 117 6.22 15.70 -9.59
C ASN A 117 6.83 16.37 -8.36
N VAL A 118 6.67 17.68 -8.29
CA VAL A 118 6.99 18.48 -7.12
C VAL A 118 5.79 19.38 -6.86
N GLU A 119 5.20 19.25 -5.68
CA GLU A 119 4.04 20.07 -5.30
C GLU A 119 4.42 21.57 -5.36
N GLY A 120 3.57 22.37 -6.00
CA GLY A 120 3.81 23.79 -6.22
C GLY A 120 4.70 24.13 -7.43
N SER A 121 5.17 23.14 -8.18
CA SER A 121 5.85 23.32 -9.46
C SER A 121 4.92 23.05 -10.66
N GLU A 122 5.38 23.28 -11.89
CA GLU A 122 4.58 22.92 -13.06
C GLU A 122 4.28 21.39 -13.08
N PRO A 123 3.03 20.98 -13.33
CA PRO A 123 2.68 19.56 -13.39
C PRO A 123 3.46 18.81 -14.46
N GLN A 124 3.83 17.56 -14.15
CA GLN A 124 4.45 16.68 -15.13
C GLN A 124 3.42 16.15 -16.16
N PRO A 125 3.88 15.70 -17.35
CA PRO A 125 3.02 15.02 -18.32
C PRO A 125 2.27 13.83 -17.71
N ILE A 126 1.12 13.48 -18.31
CA ILE A 126 0.37 12.27 -17.94
C ILE A 126 1.26 11.05 -18.18
N PRO A 127 1.43 10.13 -17.20
CA PRO A 127 2.19 8.93 -17.42
C PRO A 127 1.65 8.07 -18.57
N SER A 128 2.55 7.52 -19.36
CA SER A 128 2.34 6.82 -20.62
C SER A 128 3.48 5.81 -20.85
N SER A 129 3.49 5.11 -21.99
CA SER A 129 4.58 4.19 -22.34
C SER A 129 5.95 4.88 -22.51
N SER A 130 6.00 6.20 -22.68
CA SER A 130 7.23 6.96 -22.85
C SER A 130 7.56 7.91 -21.68
N PHE A 131 6.64 8.11 -20.74
CA PHE A 131 6.84 9.00 -19.60
C PHE A 131 6.20 8.44 -18.31
N PRO A 132 6.88 8.42 -17.16
CA PRO A 132 8.32 8.56 -17.01
C PRO A 132 9.11 7.59 -17.91
N SER A 133 10.37 7.89 -18.18
CA SER A 133 11.20 7.07 -19.08
C SER A 133 11.33 5.63 -18.56
N GLY A 134 11.29 4.66 -19.48
CA GLY A 134 11.44 3.24 -19.14
C GLY A 134 10.19 2.57 -18.61
N GLY A 135 9.02 3.20 -18.77
CA GLY A 135 7.74 2.59 -18.45
C GLY A 135 7.46 1.32 -19.27
N SER A 136 6.95 0.29 -18.62
CA SER A 136 6.53 -0.96 -19.26
C SER A 136 5.26 -1.51 -18.61
N VAL A 137 4.49 -2.33 -19.34
CA VAL A 137 3.35 -3.03 -18.75
C VAL A 137 3.83 -3.90 -17.59
N TRP A 138 3.18 -3.77 -16.44
CA TRP A 138 3.50 -4.53 -15.22
C TRP A 138 2.56 -5.74 -15.10
N GLU A 139 3.07 -6.89 -15.52
CA GLU A 139 2.33 -8.15 -15.57
C GLU A 139 2.28 -8.81 -14.18
N VAL A 140 1.29 -8.43 -13.38
CA VAL A 140 1.03 -8.99 -12.04
C VAL A 140 -0.37 -9.59 -11.94
N LYS A 141 -0.50 -10.69 -11.19
CA LYS A 141 -1.81 -11.33 -10.94
C LYS A 141 -2.49 -10.76 -9.69
N SER A 142 -1.72 -10.43 -8.66
CA SER A 142 -2.23 -9.86 -7.42
C SER A 142 -1.41 -8.64 -7.06
N ALA A 143 -2.05 -7.53 -6.71
CA ALA A 143 -1.35 -6.32 -6.31
C ALA A 143 -2.20 -5.44 -5.40
N ILE A 144 -1.52 -4.70 -4.54
CA ILE A 144 -2.10 -3.68 -3.66
C ILE A 144 -1.31 -2.38 -3.80
N GLY A 145 -2.03 -1.29 -4.02
CA GLY A 145 -1.47 0.05 -4.02
C GLY A 145 -1.25 0.55 -2.60
N GLY A 146 -0.23 1.37 -2.46
CA GLY A 146 0.05 2.12 -1.24
C GLY A 146 0.66 3.46 -1.61
N SER A 147 1.30 4.08 -0.64
CA SER A 147 2.19 5.23 -0.83
C SER A 147 2.79 5.63 0.52
N PRO A 148 4.05 6.07 0.58
CA PRO A 148 5.05 5.98 -0.48
C PRO A 148 5.79 4.63 -0.51
N VAL A 149 6.68 4.46 -1.49
CA VAL A 149 7.84 3.57 -1.33
C VAL A 149 8.66 4.05 -0.12
N LEU A 150 9.12 3.11 0.70
CA LEU A 150 9.96 3.34 1.88
C LEU A 150 11.37 2.81 1.69
N VAL A 151 11.49 1.67 1.01
CA VAL A 151 12.75 1.01 0.67
C VAL A 151 12.67 0.55 -0.78
N LYS A 152 13.73 0.74 -1.55
CA LYS A 152 13.85 0.22 -2.92
C LYS A 152 15.29 -0.25 -3.14
N ASN A 153 15.45 -1.47 -3.64
CA ASN A 153 16.76 -2.07 -3.93
C ASN A 153 17.73 -2.02 -2.72
N GLY A 154 17.23 -2.31 -1.52
CA GLY A 154 17.99 -2.34 -0.26
C GLY A 154 18.31 -0.97 0.34
N LEU A 155 17.87 0.11 -0.28
CA LEU A 155 18.12 1.48 0.17
C LEU A 155 16.84 2.11 0.71
N VAL A 156 16.93 2.74 1.88
CA VAL A 156 15.84 3.57 2.41
C VAL A 156 15.64 4.74 1.44
N LYS A 157 14.43 4.85 0.91
CA LYS A 157 14.02 5.85 -0.08
C LYS A 157 12.55 6.15 0.14
N ILE A 158 12.26 7.18 0.94
CA ILE A 158 10.90 7.64 1.23
C ILE A 158 10.50 8.61 0.12
N THR A 159 9.52 8.24 -0.71
CA THR A 159 9.10 8.98 -1.92
C THR A 159 7.73 9.63 -1.82
N ASP A 160 7.34 10.10 -0.63
CA ASP A 160 6.05 10.75 -0.38
C ASP A 160 5.86 12.04 -1.21
N ALA A 161 6.94 12.80 -1.37
CA ALA A 161 6.96 14.01 -2.18
C ALA A 161 6.68 13.73 -3.67
N GLU A 162 7.42 12.81 -4.29
CA GLU A 162 7.28 12.49 -5.72
C GLU A 162 5.93 11.81 -6.03
N GLU A 163 5.40 11.03 -5.08
CA GLU A 163 4.10 10.34 -5.22
C GLU A 163 2.90 11.25 -4.92
N LEU A 164 3.14 12.51 -4.55
CA LEU A 164 2.14 13.51 -4.19
C LEU A 164 1.13 12.94 -3.19
N ILE A 165 1.62 12.25 -2.17
CA ILE A 165 0.79 11.75 -1.09
C ILE A 165 0.92 12.69 0.12
N SER A 166 -0.20 13.29 0.53
CA SER A 166 -0.24 14.10 1.74
C SER A 166 -0.50 13.21 2.93
N VAL A 167 0.53 12.45 3.33
CA VAL A 167 0.54 11.67 4.56
C VAL A 167 1.46 12.34 5.57
N ASP A 168 1.13 12.18 6.84
CA ASP A 168 2.03 12.60 7.90
C ASP A 168 3.19 11.61 7.98
N ASN A 169 4.33 12.02 7.45
CA ASN A 169 5.58 11.26 7.41
C ASN A 169 6.27 11.25 8.78
N THR A 170 6.33 12.43 9.42
CA THR A 170 7.28 12.71 10.50
C THR A 170 6.76 12.39 11.89
N SER A 171 5.45 12.28 12.09
CA SER A 171 4.92 11.90 13.40
C SER A 171 4.85 10.38 13.58
N SER A 172 5.12 9.97 14.82
CA SER A 172 4.86 8.61 15.28
C SER A 172 3.34 8.34 15.31
N ARG A 173 2.93 7.22 14.70
CA ARG A 173 1.55 6.73 14.70
C ARG A 173 1.50 5.25 14.36
N ALA A 174 0.30 4.66 14.39
CA ALA A 174 0.11 3.32 13.85
C ALA A 174 0.42 3.30 12.34
N ARG A 175 1.06 2.22 11.88
CA ARG A 175 1.51 2.06 10.50
C ARG A 175 1.23 0.65 10.01
N THR A 176 0.95 0.54 8.72
CA THR A 176 0.90 -0.73 8.00
C THR A 176 1.83 -0.64 6.81
N ALA A 177 2.63 -1.67 6.56
CA ALA A 177 3.55 -1.73 5.44
C ALA A 177 3.70 -3.14 4.90
N ILE A 178 4.10 -3.24 3.63
CA ILE A 178 4.37 -4.52 2.96
C ILE A 178 5.67 -4.43 2.18
N GLY A 179 6.47 -5.48 2.25
CA GLY A 179 7.73 -5.61 1.53
C GLY A 179 8.10 -7.07 1.28
N TYR A 180 9.28 -7.28 0.71
CA TYR A 180 9.80 -8.62 0.47
C TYR A 180 11.31 -8.69 0.67
N LEU A 181 11.80 -9.89 1.01
CA LEU A 181 13.21 -10.24 1.19
C LEU A 181 13.85 -10.70 -0.13
N GLU A 182 15.18 -10.85 -0.17
CA GLU A 182 15.89 -11.37 -1.36
C GLU A 182 15.46 -12.79 -1.78
N ASN A 183 14.97 -13.59 -0.84
CA ASN A 183 14.49 -14.95 -1.10
C ASN A 183 12.98 -15.01 -1.38
N ASP A 184 12.40 -13.90 -1.85
CA ASP A 184 10.99 -13.74 -2.25
C ASP A 184 9.95 -13.91 -1.12
N LEU A 185 10.38 -14.08 0.14
CA LEU A 185 9.46 -14.05 1.29
C LEU A 185 8.84 -12.66 1.44
N VAL A 186 7.53 -12.61 1.66
CA VAL A 186 6.77 -11.38 1.86
C VAL A 186 6.65 -11.08 3.34
N VAL A 187 6.83 -9.81 3.70
CA VAL A 187 6.70 -9.29 5.07
C VAL A 187 5.58 -8.27 5.12
N LEU A 188 4.54 -8.57 5.90
CA LEU A 188 3.50 -7.63 6.30
C LEU A 188 3.78 -7.13 7.71
N LEU A 189 3.92 -5.81 7.86
CA LEU A 189 4.18 -5.18 9.14
C LEU A 189 2.97 -4.34 9.56
N VAL A 190 2.54 -4.50 10.81
CA VAL A 190 1.58 -3.62 11.47
C VAL A 190 2.16 -3.14 12.80
N ALA A 191 2.26 -1.83 12.95
CA ALA A 191 2.72 -1.17 14.17
C ALA A 191 1.55 -0.47 14.86
N GLU A 192 1.41 -0.72 16.16
CA GLU A 192 0.52 0.05 17.02
C GLU A 192 1.06 1.46 17.23
N GLY A 193 0.19 2.45 17.40
CA GLY A 193 0.57 3.83 17.71
C GLY A 193 -0.59 4.79 17.75
N GLY A 194 -0.40 5.95 18.38
CA GLY A 194 -1.46 6.94 18.57
C GLY A 194 -2.40 6.67 19.75
N ASN A 195 -2.15 5.60 20.52
CA ASN A 195 -2.86 5.27 21.75
C ASN A 195 -2.34 6.14 22.91
N THR A 196 -2.84 7.36 23.02
CA THR A 196 -2.37 8.37 24.00
C THR A 196 -2.55 7.93 25.45
N SER A 197 -3.56 7.13 25.76
CA SER A 197 -3.81 6.61 27.11
C SER A 197 -2.75 5.62 27.60
N GLU A 198 -2.05 4.95 26.68
CA GLU A 198 -1.07 3.90 26.97
C GLU A 198 0.37 4.33 26.65
N SER A 199 0.56 5.60 26.25
CA SER A 199 1.86 6.15 25.87
C SER A 199 2.58 5.34 24.79
N ILE A 200 1.83 4.78 23.83
CA ILE A 200 2.38 4.08 22.66
C ILE A 200 2.43 5.06 21.47
N PRO A 201 3.56 5.74 21.21
CA PRO A 201 3.63 6.77 20.18
C PRO A 201 3.46 6.20 18.77
N GLY A 202 3.97 4.98 18.52
CA GLY A 202 4.03 4.38 17.20
C GLY A 202 5.30 4.72 16.44
N LEU A 203 5.24 4.64 15.11
CA LEU A 203 6.41 4.75 14.24
C LEU A 203 6.24 5.86 13.20
N THR A 204 7.34 6.56 12.91
CA THR A 204 7.45 7.40 11.71
C THR A 204 7.62 6.53 10.47
N LEU A 205 7.50 7.10 9.26
CA LEU A 205 7.81 6.34 8.03
C LEU A 205 9.28 5.92 7.98
N GLN A 206 10.19 6.77 8.48
CA GLN A 206 11.61 6.46 8.59
C GLN A 206 11.86 5.26 9.51
N ASP A 207 11.18 5.18 10.65
CA ASP A 207 11.31 4.04 11.56
C ASP A 207 10.84 2.75 10.87
N VAL A 208 9.69 2.76 10.18
CA VAL A 208 9.20 1.59 9.44
C VAL A 208 10.21 1.17 8.36
N ALA A 209 10.75 2.12 7.60
CA ALA A 209 11.72 1.84 6.55
C ALA A 209 12.98 1.18 7.10
N VAL A 210 13.54 1.70 8.20
CA VAL A 210 14.71 1.14 8.88
C VAL A 210 14.40 -0.24 9.44
N GLN A 211 13.30 -0.41 10.16
CA GLN A 211 12.93 -1.69 10.77
C GLN A 211 12.72 -2.80 9.72
N MET A 212 12.00 -2.52 8.63
CA MET A 212 11.78 -3.52 7.59
C MET A 212 13.05 -3.83 6.80
N LYS A 213 13.92 -2.83 6.59
CA LYS A 213 15.25 -3.06 6.00
C LYS A 213 16.11 -3.94 6.91
N ASP A 214 16.09 -3.70 8.22
CA ASP A 214 16.83 -4.50 9.21
C ASP A 214 16.28 -5.94 9.32
N MET A 215 15.00 -6.15 9.02
CA MET A 215 14.41 -7.49 8.80
C MET A 215 14.84 -8.16 7.48
N GLY A 216 15.59 -7.45 6.63
CA GLY A 216 16.10 -7.93 5.34
C GLY A 216 15.26 -7.57 4.13
N CYS A 217 14.24 -6.71 4.27
CA CYS A 217 13.41 -6.31 3.12
C CYS A 217 14.24 -5.49 2.12
N VAL A 218 14.20 -5.89 0.85
CA VAL A 218 14.88 -5.18 -0.23
C VAL A 218 14.01 -4.11 -0.87
N SER A 219 12.69 -4.26 -0.84
CA SER A 219 11.77 -3.18 -1.17
C SER A 219 10.53 -3.22 -0.29
N VAL A 220 10.00 -2.03 0.02
CA VAL A 220 8.92 -1.82 0.98
C VAL A 220 8.05 -0.66 0.51
N ILE A 221 6.73 -0.81 0.65
CA ILE A 221 5.77 0.30 0.53
C ILE A 221 5.01 0.49 1.84
N ASN A 222 4.61 1.72 2.10
CA ASN A 222 3.65 2.04 3.14
C ASN A 222 2.21 1.83 2.62
N LEU A 223 1.35 1.28 3.47
CA LEU A 223 -0.09 1.13 3.25
C LEU A 223 -0.86 2.15 4.13
N ASP A 224 -2.19 2.12 4.09
CA ASP A 224 -2.97 3.04 4.92
C ASP A 224 -2.70 2.79 6.42
N GLY A 225 -2.57 3.87 7.18
CA GLY A 225 -2.07 3.86 8.55
C GLY A 225 -3.04 4.49 9.55
N GLY A 226 -2.52 4.88 10.71
CA GLY A 226 -3.33 5.44 11.80
C GLY A 226 -4.47 4.48 12.17
N GLY A 227 -5.69 5.00 12.31
CA GLY A 227 -6.87 4.22 12.68
C GLY A 227 -7.21 3.07 11.73
N SER A 228 -6.74 3.11 10.49
CA SER A 228 -6.89 2.02 9.53
C SER A 228 -5.96 0.84 9.80
N SER A 229 -4.89 1.03 10.58
CA SER A 229 -3.90 -0.03 10.84
C SER A 229 -4.54 -1.13 11.68
N ALA A 230 -4.65 -2.32 11.10
CA ALA A 230 -5.17 -3.49 11.79
C ALA A 230 -4.64 -4.77 11.13
N MET A 231 -4.40 -5.78 11.96
CA MET A 231 -4.14 -7.15 11.52
C MET A 231 -4.86 -8.11 12.47
N VAL A 232 -5.54 -9.08 11.87
CA VAL A 232 -6.18 -10.20 12.56
C VAL A 232 -5.49 -11.47 12.12
N VAL A 233 -5.00 -12.27 13.06
CA VAL A 233 -4.37 -13.58 12.81
C VAL A 233 -5.18 -14.63 13.55
N LYS A 234 -5.67 -15.66 12.84
CA LYS A 234 -6.54 -16.70 13.40
C LYS A 234 -7.66 -16.12 14.28
N ASN A 235 -8.36 -15.11 13.77
CA ASN A 235 -9.44 -14.39 14.46
C ASN A 235 -9.05 -13.62 15.73
N ASN A 236 -7.77 -13.30 15.93
CA ASN A 236 -7.29 -12.47 17.04
C ASN A 236 -6.57 -11.22 16.53
N HIS A 237 -6.88 -10.07 17.12
CA HIS A 237 -6.18 -8.82 16.82
C HIS A 237 -4.72 -8.89 17.29
N THR A 238 -3.79 -8.42 16.46
CA THR A 238 -2.38 -8.34 16.84
C THR A 238 -2.06 -7.02 17.55
N ILE A 239 -2.68 -5.91 17.16
CA ILE A 239 -2.49 -4.59 17.77
C ILE A 239 -3.80 -4.02 18.31
N LYS A 240 -3.68 -3.08 19.24
CA LYS A 240 -4.83 -2.25 19.65
C LYS A 240 -5.10 -1.18 18.59
N PRO A 241 -6.35 -1.04 18.08
CA PRO A 241 -6.72 0.05 17.17
C PRO A 241 -6.47 1.43 17.78
N SER A 242 -6.02 2.39 16.97
CA SER A 242 -5.71 3.74 17.45
C SER A 242 -6.93 4.65 17.60
N ASP A 243 -8.02 4.34 16.90
CA ASP A 243 -9.27 5.09 17.03
C ASP A 243 -9.99 4.73 18.33
N VAL A 244 -10.49 5.74 19.04
CA VAL A 244 -11.16 5.56 20.35
C VAL A 244 -12.38 4.64 20.27
N VAL A 245 -13.06 4.63 19.12
CA VAL A 245 -14.24 3.79 18.86
C VAL A 245 -13.90 2.35 18.46
N GLY A 246 -12.61 2.00 18.44
CA GLY A 246 -12.09 0.69 18.05
C GLY A 246 -11.66 0.64 16.59
N GLU A 247 -11.64 -0.57 16.03
CA GLU A 247 -11.17 -0.82 14.66
C GLU A 247 -11.96 -0.02 13.61
N ARG A 248 -11.23 0.74 12.77
CA ARG A 248 -11.82 1.51 11.67
C ARG A 248 -12.23 0.59 10.53
N ALA A 249 -13.38 0.88 9.95
CA ALA A 249 -13.81 0.24 8.71
C ALA A 249 -13.01 0.80 7.51
N VAL A 250 -12.46 -0.10 6.69
CA VAL A 250 -11.64 0.21 5.52
C VAL A 250 -12.31 -0.31 4.24
N ILE A 251 -11.85 0.19 3.08
CA ILE A 251 -12.41 -0.19 1.77
C ILE A 251 -11.68 -1.38 1.15
N SER A 252 -10.37 -1.50 1.39
CA SER A 252 -9.55 -2.61 0.89
C SER A 252 -8.81 -3.32 2.03
N ALA A 253 -8.57 -4.61 1.84
CA ALA A 253 -7.87 -5.46 2.80
C ALA A 253 -6.97 -6.46 2.07
N LEU A 254 -6.01 -7.03 2.79
CA LEU A 254 -5.14 -8.09 2.32
C LEU A 254 -5.48 -9.37 3.07
N VAL A 255 -5.98 -10.36 2.36
CA VAL A 255 -6.30 -11.69 2.91
C VAL A 255 -5.14 -12.63 2.61
N ILE A 256 -4.61 -13.27 3.65
CA ILE A 256 -3.63 -14.35 3.57
C ILE A 256 -4.32 -15.65 3.98
N LYS A 257 -4.45 -16.58 3.05
CA LYS A 257 -5.21 -17.82 3.26
C LYS A 257 -4.55 -19.02 2.57
N LYS A 258 -5.07 -20.20 2.87
CA LYS A 258 -4.69 -21.43 2.17
C LYS A 258 -5.11 -21.36 0.70
N LYS A 259 -4.27 -21.88 -0.19
CA LYS A 259 -4.55 -22.06 -1.62
C LYS A 259 -5.65 -23.10 -1.86
#